data_AF-A0A6P8I524-F1
#
_entry.id   AF-A0A6P8I524-F1
#
_cell.length_a   1.000
_cell.length_b   1.000
_cell.length_c   1.000
_cell.angle_alpha   90.00
_cell.angle_beta   90.00
_cell.angle_gamma   90.00
#
_symmetry.space_group_name_H-M   'P 1'
#
loop_
_entity.id
_entity.type
_entity.pdbx_description
1 polymer ?
#
loop_
_entity_poly.entity_id
_entity_poly.type
_entity_poly.pdbx_seq_one_letter_code
_entity_poly.pdbx_strand_id
1 'polypeptide(L)'
;MTNKAVTKISTTAPIWMGEWPVNYGYWIDHAMLLVFGGIPWQVYFQRVLACKTPAKAQFLSFAGAFGCVIMTIPAVLIGAIGAST
;
A
#
# COMPACT_ATOMS: atom_id res chain seq x y z
N MET A 1 2.31 21.65 8.86
CA MET A 1 0.97 21.35 8.29
C MET A 1 0.10 22.60 8.45
N THR A 2 0.47 23.68 7.74
CA THR A 2 0.05 25.07 8.01
C THR A 2 0.04 25.87 6.70
N ASN A 3 -0.28 25.22 5.58
CA ASN A 3 -0.39 25.90 4.29
C ASN A 3 -1.86 26.31 4.07
N LYS A 4 -2.12 27.56 3.68
CA LYS A 4 -3.48 28.09 3.44
C LYS A 4 -4.26 27.31 2.38
N ALA A 5 -3.56 26.57 1.52
CA ALA A 5 -4.17 25.79 0.44
C ALA A 5 -4.72 24.41 0.88
N VAL A 6 -4.48 23.96 2.11
CA VAL A 6 -4.89 22.61 2.55
C VAL A 6 -5.56 22.67 3.92
N THR A 7 -6.80 22.18 4.01
CA THR A 7 -7.56 22.08 5.27
C THR A 7 -6.91 21.05 6.20
N LYS A 8 -7.07 21.20 7.52
CA LYS A 8 -6.48 20.28 8.50
C LYS A 8 -6.98 18.85 8.25
N ILE A 9 -6.07 17.89 8.18
CA ILE A 9 -6.38 16.47 7.89
C ILE A 9 -7.33 15.82 8.92
N SER A 10 -7.37 16.35 10.14
CA SER A 10 -8.31 15.95 11.19
C SER A 10 -9.76 16.38 10.91
N THR A 11 -9.96 17.47 10.17
CA THR A 11 -11.28 17.99 9.78
C THR A 11 -11.76 17.33 8.48
N THR A 12 -10.84 16.98 7.58
CA THR A 12 -11.13 16.23 6.34
C THR A 12 -11.18 14.71 6.55
N ALA A 13 -10.90 14.22 7.77
CA ALA A 13 -10.95 12.81 8.16
C ALA A 13 -12.15 12.01 7.60
N PRO A 14 -13.42 12.48 7.75
CA PRO A 14 -14.57 11.75 7.22
C PRO A 14 -14.65 11.73 5.69
N ILE A 15 -14.02 12.69 4.99
CA ILE A 15 -14.11 12.83 3.54
C ILE A 15 -13.12 11.88 2.85
N TRP A 16 -11.88 11.80 3.33
CA TRP A 16 -10.87 10.91 2.71
C TRP A 16 -11.01 9.45 3.16
N MET A 17 -11.48 9.18 4.38
CA MET A 17 -11.77 7.80 4.80
C MET A 17 -12.97 7.23 4.03
N GLY A 18 -13.90 8.10 3.62
CA GLY A 18 -15.08 7.73 2.84
C GLY A 18 -15.98 6.74 3.56
N GLU A 19 -16.93 6.17 2.82
CA GLU A 19 -17.75 5.05 3.27
C GLU A 19 -17.22 3.74 2.66
N TRP A 20 -17.29 2.66 3.44
CA TRP A 20 -16.88 1.36 2.94
C TRP A 20 -17.83 0.90 1.83
N PRO A 21 -17.32 0.57 0.63
CA PRO A 21 -18.17 0.21 -0.49
C PRO A 21 -18.86 -1.14 -0.26
N VAL A 22 -20.12 -1.20 -0.68
CA VAL A 22 -21.03 -2.35 -0.47
C VAL A 22 -20.58 -3.61 -1.25
N ASN A 23 -19.75 -3.45 -2.28
CA ASN A 23 -19.25 -4.56 -3.11
C ASN A 23 -17.95 -5.16 -2.57
N TYR A 24 -18.07 -5.94 -1.50
CA TYR A 24 -16.96 -6.67 -0.87
C TYR A 24 -16.20 -7.59 -1.86
N GLY A 25 -16.90 -8.19 -2.82
CA GLY A 25 -16.31 -9.11 -3.80
C GLY A 25 -15.23 -8.47 -4.68
N TYR A 26 -15.41 -7.20 -5.05
CA TYR A 26 -14.43 -6.48 -5.86
C TYR A 26 -13.12 -6.22 -5.09
N TRP A 27 -13.23 -5.88 -3.81
CA TRP A 27 -12.05 -5.69 -2.95
C TRP A 27 -11.30 -6.98 -2.68
N ILE A 28 -12.03 -8.07 -2.46
CA ILE A 28 -11.43 -9.40 -2.29
C ILE A 28 -10.72 -9.82 -3.58
N ASP A 29 -11.34 -9.63 -4.74
CA ASP A 29 -10.71 -9.91 -6.04
C ASP A 29 -9.43 -9.10 -6.25
N HIS A 30 -9.44 -7.79 -5.93
CA HIS A 30 -8.25 -6.94 -6.00
C HIS A 30 -7.16 -7.36 -5.00
N ALA A 31 -7.56 -7.75 -3.78
CA ALA A 31 -6.64 -8.27 -2.78
C ALA A 31 -6.01 -9.60 -3.26
N MET A 32 -6.79 -10.49 -3.83
CA MET A 32 -6.31 -11.76 -4.40
C MET A 32 -5.39 -11.51 -5.60
N LEU A 33 -5.70 -10.54 -6.47
CA LEU A 33 -4.84 -10.15 -7.58
C LEU A 33 -3.49 -9.63 -7.08
N LEU A 34 -3.48 -8.78 -6.05
CA LEU A 34 -2.25 -8.26 -5.45
C LEU A 34 -1.42 -9.35 -4.75
N VAL A 35 -2.07 -10.31 -4.10
CA VAL A 35 -1.41 -11.40 -3.36
C VAL A 35 -0.91 -12.50 -4.29
N PHE A 36 -1.63 -12.84 -5.36
CA PHE A 36 -1.33 -14.02 -6.19
C PHE A 36 -0.84 -13.72 -7.61
N GLY A 37 -0.96 -12.49 -8.13
CA GLY A 37 -0.81 -12.26 -9.57
C GLY A 37 -0.42 -10.86 -10.03
N GLY A 38 0.04 -9.98 -9.14
CA GLY A 38 0.46 -8.64 -9.53
C GLY A 38 1.69 -8.64 -10.45
N ILE A 39 1.85 -7.58 -11.26
CA ILE A 39 3.04 -7.30 -12.10
C ILE A 39 4.39 -7.58 -11.37
N PRO A 40 4.58 -7.25 -10.08
CA PRO A 40 5.86 -7.53 -9.40
C PRO A 40 6.11 -9.00 -9.02
N TRP A 41 5.12 -9.89 -9.11
CA TRP A 41 5.23 -11.29 -8.66
C TRP A 41 6.38 -12.04 -9.35
N GLN A 42 6.49 -11.92 -10.67
CA GLN A 42 7.53 -12.61 -11.43
C GLN A 42 8.95 -12.14 -11.03
N VAL A 43 9.13 -10.84 -10.80
CA VAL A 43 10.40 -10.24 -10.38
C VAL A 43 10.73 -10.61 -8.93
N TYR A 44 9.72 -10.75 -8.06
CA TYR A 44 9.92 -11.20 -6.68
C TYR A 44 10.44 -12.64 -6.61
N PHE A 45 9.82 -13.60 -7.31
CA PHE A 45 10.31 -14.98 -7.32
C PHE A 45 11.71 -15.10 -7.92
N GLN A 46 12.02 -14.31 -8.95
CA GLN A 46 13.38 -14.25 -9.49
C GLN A 46 14.41 -13.77 -8.45
N ARG A 47 14.07 -12.77 -7.61
CA ARG A 47 14.95 -12.29 -6.54
C ARG A 47 15.10 -13.31 -5.41
N VAL A 48 14.03 -14.01 -5.05
CA VAL A 48 14.05 -15.08 -4.05
C VAL A 48 14.91 -16.25 -4.53
N LEU A 49 14.75 -16.67 -5.79
CA LEU A 49 15.50 -17.79 -6.38
C LEU A 49 16.97 -17.44 -6.69
N ALA A 50 17.28 -16.16 -6.90
CA ALA A 50 18.66 -15.69 -7.07
C ALA A 50 19.46 -15.64 -5.74
N CYS A 51 18.81 -15.85 -4.59
CA CYS A 51 19.49 -15.86 -3.30
C CYS A 51 20.23 -17.20 -3.06
N LYS A 52 21.52 -17.11 -2.72
CA LYS A 52 22.39 -18.27 -2.41
C LYS A 52 21.95 -19.10 -1.19
N THR A 53 21.08 -18.55 -0.33
CA THR A 53 20.65 -19.22 0.91
C THR A 53 19.19 -18.85 1.22
N PRO A 54 18.34 -19.82 1.61
CA PRO A 54 16.93 -19.58 1.93
C PRO A 54 16.73 -18.57 3.07
N ALA A 55 17.61 -18.55 4.08
CA ALA A 55 17.53 -17.59 5.18
C ALA A 55 17.67 -16.12 4.73
N LYS A 56 18.52 -15.85 3.73
CA LYS A 56 18.69 -14.51 3.17
C LYS A 56 17.47 -14.06 2.37
N ALA A 57 16.84 -14.99 1.65
CA ALA A 57 15.62 -14.72 0.92
C ALA A 57 14.47 -14.36 1.87
N GLN A 58 14.30 -15.09 2.97
CA GLN A 58 13.27 -14.78 3.98
C GLN A 58 13.48 -13.40 4.60
N PHE A 59 14.70 -13.06 4.98
CA PHE A 59 15.00 -11.73 5.53
C PHE A 59 14.67 -10.62 4.53
N LEU A 60 14.99 -10.79 3.25
CA LEU A 60 14.65 -9.83 2.20
C LEU A 60 13.13 -9.67 2.03
N SER A 61 12.37 -10.77 2.11
CA SER A 61 10.90 -10.73 2.05
C SER A 61 10.30 -9.98 3.24
N PHE A 62 10.79 -10.24 4.46
CA PHE A 62 10.33 -9.53 5.65
C PHE A 62 10.72 -8.06 5.64
N ALA A 63 11.95 -7.73 5.23
CA ALA A 63 12.40 -6.36 5.07
C ALA A 63 11.58 -5.62 3.99
N GLY A 64 11.26 -6.30 2.89
CA GLY A 64 10.39 -5.77 1.83
C GLY A 64 8.98 -5.49 2.32
N ALA A 65 8.37 -6.43 3.06
CA ALA A 65 7.04 -6.25 3.65
C ALA A 65 7.01 -5.04 4.61
N PHE A 66 8.03 -4.90 5.45
CA PHE A 66 8.17 -3.73 6.32
C PHE A 66 8.33 -2.42 5.53
N GLY A 67 9.14 -2.44 4.47
CA GLY A 67 9.29 -1.31 3.55
C GLY A 67 7.97 -0.89 2.89
N CYS A 68 7.13 -1.85 2.49
CA CYS A 68 5.81 -1.58 1.94
C CYS A 68 4.87 -0.89 2.94
N VAL A 69 4.89 -1.30 4.21
CA VAL A 69 4.09 -0.64 5.27
C VAL A 69 4.51 0.82 5.44
N ILE A 70 5.82 1.08 5.49
CA ILE A 70 6.34 2.46 5.59
C ILE A 70 5.93 3.28 4.36
N MET A 71 6.05 2.71 3.16
CA MET A 71 5.69 3.40 1.91
C MET A 71 4.20 3.64 1.74
N THR A 72 3.34 2.98 2.54
CA THR A 72 1.90 3.26 2.54
C THR A 72 1.59 4.63 3.15
N ILE A 73 2.40 5.09 4.11
CA ILE A 73 2.22 6.39 4.78
C ILE A 73 2.17 7.56 3.80
N PRO A 74 3.19 7.79 2.93
CA PRO A 74 3.14 8.89 1.98
C PRO A 74 2.02 8.74 0.95
N ALA A 75 1.69 7.52 0.51
CA ALA A 75 0.61 7.29 -0.45
C ALA A 75 -0.77 7.71 0.13
N VAL A 76 -1.03 7.36 1.40
CA VAL A 76 -2.26 7.77 2.11
C VAL A 76 -2.29 9.28 2.32
N LEU A 77 -1.16 9.90 2.68
CA LEU A 77 -1.09 11.35 2.85
C LEU A 77 -1.38 12.11 1.55
N ILE A 78 -0.86 11.64 0.41
CA ILE A 78 -1.14 12.23 -0.90
C ILE A 78 -2.63 12.09 -1.25
N GLY A 79 -3.22 10.91 -1.01
CA GLY A 79 -4.66 10.68 -1.22
C GLY A 79 -5.54 11.57 -0.34
N ALA A 80 -5.20 11.72 0.94
CA ALA A 80 -5.93 12.58 1.87
C ALA A 80 -5.84 14.07 1.50
N ILE A 81 -4.71 14.52 0.97
CA ILE A 81 -4.56 15.90 0.47
C ILE A 81 -5.38 16.08 -0.81
N GLY A 82 -5.37 15.12 -1.73
CA GLY A 82 -6.17 15.17 -2.97
C GLY A 82 -7.68 15.22 -2.72
N ALA A 83 -8.17 14.50 -1.71
CA ALA A 83 -9.58 14.53 -1.30
C ALA A 83 -9.99 15.80 -0.53
N SER A 84 -9.03 16.67 -0.18
CA SER A 84 -9.28 17.90 0.59
C SER A 84 -9.53 19.15 -0.25
N THR A 85 -9.57 19.01 -1.59
CA THR A 85 -9.93 20.07 -2.56
C THR A 85 -11.39 19.92 -2.97
#